data_AF-A0A5J4PEL8-F1
#
_entry.id   AF-A0A5J4PEL8-F1
#
_cell.length_a   1.000
_cell.length_b   1.000
_cell.length_c   1.000
_cell.angle_alpha   90.00
_cell.angle_beta   90.00
_cell.angle_gamma   90.00
#
_symmetry.space_group_name_H-M   'P 1'
#
loop_
_entity.id
_entity.type
_entity.pdbx_description
1 polymer ?
#
loop_
_entity_poly.entity_id
_entity_poly.type
_entity_poly.pdbx_seq_one_letter_code
_entity_poly.pdbx_strand_id
1 'polypeptide(L)'
;QWLTMKMPTWAHLRIPLIDYQTISYYAAPKKKADMKSLDEVDPELIKTFNKLGIPLEEQAALSGIAVDAVMDSVSVKTTFKDALLEKGIIFCSFSEAVREHPDLVKQYLGSVVSYRDNFFAALNSAVFSDGSFVYIPKGVRCPMELSTYFRINAANTGQFERTLIVADDDSYVSYLEGCTAPMRDENQLHAAIVEIVVHDCAEVKYSTVQNWYPGNVEGKGGVYNFVTKRGNCKGINSKLSWTQVETGSAITWKYPSCLLAGDNS
;
A
#
# COMPACT_ATOMS: atom_id res chain seq x y z
N GLN A 1 -1.88 4.11 -23.37
CA GLN A 1 -0.72 3.22 -23.19
C GLN A 1 -1.13 1.78 -22.90
N TRP A 2 -1.85 1.50 -21.79
CA TRP A 2 -2.19 0.12 -21.41
C TRP A 2 -2.88 -0.70 -22.52
N LEU A 3 -3.88 -0.11 -23.21
CA LEU A 3 -4.60 -0.76 -24.32
C LEU A 3 -3.71 -1.24 -25.49
N THR A 4 -2.49 -0.73 -25.60
CA THR A 4 -1.54 -1.15 -26.66
C THR A 4 -0.57 -2.24 -26.18
N MET A 5 -0.61 -2.62 -24.90
CA MET A 5 0.26 -3.64 -24.32
C MET A 5 -0.41 -5.01 -24.36
N LYS A 6 0.40 -6.08 -24.46
CA LYS A 6 -0.08 -7.46 -24.34
C LYS A 6 0.10 -7.93 -22.90
N MET A 7 -0.88 -8.66 -22.37
CA MET A 7 -0.74 -9.30 -21.06
C MET A 7 0.42 -10.31 -21.11
N PRO A 8 1.36 -10.27 -20.15
CA PRO A 8 2.53 -11.14 -20.16
C PRO A 8 2.16 -12.61 -19.89
N THR A 9 2.80 -13.54 -20.60
CA THR A 9 2.55 -15.00 -20.50
C THR A 9 3.80 -15.81 -20.17
N TRP A 10 4.91 -15.15 -19.84
CA TRP A 10 6.21 -15.80 -19.63
C TRP A 10 6.34 -16.48 -18.27
N ALA A 11 5.55 -16.07 -17.27
CA ALA A 11 5.59 -16.68 -15.96
C ALA A 11 4.88 -18.03 -15.96
N HIS A 12 5.34 -18.95 -15.12
CA HIS A 12 4.71 -20.26 -14.92
C HIS A 12 3.44 -20.14 -14.06
N LEU A 13 2.48 -19.34 -14.53
CA LEU A 13 1.20 -19.04 -13.88
C LEU A 13 0.08 -19.40 -14.84
N ARG A 14 -0.95 -20.08 -14.33
CA ARG A 14 -2.19 -20.35 -15.08
C ARG A 14 -3.22 -19.31 -14.67
N ILE A 15 -3.20 -18.17 -15.36
CA ILE A 15 -4.12 -17.07 -15.11
C ILE A 15 -5.32 -17.24 -16.03
N PRO A 16 -6.55 -17.43 -15.49
CA PRO A 16 -7.77 -17.41 -16.30
C PRO A 16 -7.91 -16.08 -17.05
N LEU A 17 -8.68 -16.09 -18.14
CA LEU A 17 -8.99 -14.87 -18.87
C LEU A 17 -9.69 -13.88 -17.93
N ILE A 18 -9.09 -12.71 -17.73
CA ILE A 18 -9.65 -11.63 -16.92
C ILE A 18 -10.41 -10.71 -17.86
N ASP A 19 -11.72 -10.57 -17.66
CA ASP A 19 -12.51 -9.54 -18.34
C ASP A 19 -12.36 -8.21 -17.61
N TYR A 20 -11.40 -7.40 -18.07
CA TYR A 20 -11.13 -6.07 -17.53
C TYR A 20 -12.33 -5.11 -17.64
N GLN A 21 -13.25 -5.32 -18.58
CA GLN A 21 -14.42 -4.45 -18.74
C GLN A 21 -15.51 -4.70 -17.69
N THR A 22 -15.48 -5.86 -17.02
CA THR A 22 -16.40 -6.17 -15.92
C THR A 22 -15.92 -5.68 -14.55
N ILE A 23 -14.68 -5.17 -14.47
CA ILE A 23 -14.10 -4.71 -13.21
C ILE A 23 -14.60 -3.29 -12.90
N SER A 24 -15.16 -3.10 -11.71
CA SER A 24 -15.35 -1.75 -11.19
C SER A 24 -14.02 -1.19 -10.70
N TYR A 25 -13.54 -0.14 -11.37
CA TYR A 25 -12.24 0.49 -11.08
C TYR A 25 -12.28 1.54 -9.97
N TYR A 26 -13.48 2.01 -9.64
CA TYR A 26 -13.70 3.01 -8.61
C TYR A 26 -14.88 2.60 -7.75
N ALA A 27 -14.68 2.62 -6.43
CA ALA A 27 -15.76 2.52 -5.47
C ALA A 27 -15.57 3.61 -4.42
N ALA A 28 -16.41 4.64 -4.50
CA ALA A 28 -16.53 5.58 -3.41
C ALA A 28 -17.12 4.85 -2.19
N PRO A 29 -16.60 5.07 -0.98
CA PRO A 29 -17.29 4.62 0.22
C PRO A 29 -18.66 5.30 0.26
N LYS A 30 -19.69 4.53 0.58
CA LYS A 30 -20.99 5.13 0.90
C LYS A 30 -20.76 6.12 2.03
N LYS A 31 -21.19 7.39 1.88
CA LYS A 31 -21.14 8.40 2.95
C LYS A 31 -21.70 7.79 4.23
N LYS A 32 -20.82 7.39 5.16
CA LYS A 32 -21.20 7.12 6.53
C LYS A 32 -21.19 8.45 7.28
N ALA A 33 -22.14 8.59 8.21
CA ALA A 33 -22.18 9.71 9.13
C ALA A 33 -20.84 9.84 9.85
N ASP A 34 -20.43 11.08 10.16
CA ASP A 34 -19.19 11.39 10.88
C ASP A 34 -18.99 10.43 12.06
N MET A 35 -18.08 9.45 11.91
CA MET A 35 -17.74 8.52 12.97
C MET A 35 -16.91 9.28 14.01
N LYS A 36 -17.48 9.45 15.22
CA LYS A 36 -16.93 10.34 16.26
C LYS A 36 -16.10 9.63 17.32
N SER A 37 -16.07 8.29 17.37
CA SER A 37 -15.22 7.54 18.31
C SER A 37 -14.76 6.17 17.77
N LEU A 38 -13.69 5.64 18.39
CA LEU A 38 -13.18 4.28 18.14
C LEU A 38 -14.18 3.17 18.48
N ASP A 39 -15.26 3.46 19.21
CA ASP A 39 -16.28 2.49 19.61
C ASP A 39 -17.20 2.07 18.45
N GLU A 40 -17.12 2.77 17.32
CA GLU A 40 -17.89 2.45 16.10
C GLU A 40 -17.09 1.60 15.10
N VAL A 41 -15.88 1.18 15.46
CA VAL A 41 -15.05 0.29 14.63
C VAL A 41 -15.75 -1.06 14.49
N ASP A 42 -15.84 -1.56 13.25
CA ASP A 42 -16.46 -2.84 12.92
C ASP A 42 -15.91 -3.97 13.81
N PRO A 43 -16.76 -4.70 14.56
CA PRO A 43 -16.34 -5.80 15.43
C PRO A 43 -15.52 -6.88 14.71
N GLU A 44 -15.72 -7.05 13.40
CA GLU A 44 -14.94 -7.98 12.59
C GLU A 44 -13.50 -7.48 12.36
N LEU A 45 -13.31 -6.17 12.26
CA LEU A 45 -12.00 -5.52 12.18
C LEU A 45 -11.24 -5.73 13.50
N ILE A 46 -11.87 -5.45 14.64
CA ILE A 46 -11.30 -5.66 15.98
C ILE A 46 -10.88 -7.12 16.17
N LYS A 47 -11.75 -8.07 15.77
CA LYS A 47 -11.47 -9.50 15.84
C LYS A 47 -10.31 -9.93 14.94
N THR A 48 -10.14 -9.28 13.80
CA THR A 48 -9.05 -9.54 12.86
C THR A 48 -7.71 -9.03 13.41
N PHE A 49 -7.67 -7.81 13.94
CA PHE A 49 -6.51 -7.25 14.63
C PHE A 49 -6.10 -8.10 15.84
N ASN A 50 -7.06 -8.52 16.66
CA ASN A 50 -6.80 -9.42 17.78
C ASN A 50 -6.25 -10.79 17.34
N LYS A 51 -6.76 -11.37 16.24
CA LYS A 51 -6.23 -12.62 15.66
C LYS A 51 -4.81 -12.49 15.11
N LEU A 52 -4.46 -11.31 14.60
CA LEU A 52 -3.11 -10.98 14.12
C LEU A 52 -2.14 -10.64 15.28
N GLY A 53 -2.59 -10.69 16.53
CA GLY A 53 -1.78 -10.38 17.71
C GLY A 53 -1.55 -8.89 17.92
N ILE A 54 -2.43 -8.03 17.37
CA ILE A 54 -2.37 -6.58 17.47
C ILE A 54 -3.56 -6.08 18.31
N PRO A 55 -3.48 -6.10 19.65
CA PRO A 55 -4.54 -5.59 20.51
C PRO A 55 -4.64 -4.05 20.40
N LEU A 56 -5.78 -3.57 19.88
CA LEU A 56 -6.09 -2.15 19.63
C LEU A 56 -6.02 -1.28 20.90
N GLU A 57 -6.37 -1.84 22.06
CA GLU A 57 -6.44 -1.13 23.34
C GLU A 57 -5.07 -1.02 24.03
N GLU A 58 -4.17 -1.99 23.84
CA GLU A 58 -2.82 -2.00 24.44
C GLU A 58 -1.83 -1.09 23.67
N GLN A 59 -1.97 -0.91 22.34
CA GLN A 59 -1.08 -0.03 21.57
C GLN A 59 -1.38 1.46 21.74
N ALA A 60 -2.64 1.84 22.00
CA ALA A 60 -3.04 3.23 22.20
C ALA A 60 -2.39 3.85 23.45
N ALA A 61 -2.06 3.04 24.45
CA ALA A 61 -1.45 3.48 25.70
C ALA A 61 0.08 3.24 25.78
N LEU A 62 0.65 2.30 25.01
CA LEU A 62 2.02 1.83 25.28
C LEU A 62 3.02 1.86 24.09
N SER A 63 2.62 2.11 22.85
CA SER A 63 3.54 1.83 21.70
C SER A 63 3.91 3.02 20.82
N GLY A 64 3.18 4.14 20.88
CA GLY A 64 3.43 5.25 20.00
C GLY A 64 3.29 4.91 18.51
N ILE A 65 2.58 3.85 18.10
CA ILE A 65 2.43 3.48 16.68
C ILE A 65 1.28 4.29 16.04
N ALA A 66 1.56 4.96 14.91
CA ALA A 66 0.53 5.63 14.12
C ALA A 66 -0.14 4.64 13.16
N VAL A 67 -1.41 4.32 13.45
CA VAL A 67 -2.25 3.49 12.58
C VAL A 67 -3.14 4.40 11.75
N ASP A 68 -2.99 4.37 10.42
CA ASP A 68 -3.99 4.89 9.48
C ASP A 68 -4.82 3.71 8.97
N ALA A 69 -6.07 3.62 9.42
CA ALA A 69 -7.01 2.63 8.91
C ALA A 69 -7.65 3.20 7.65
N VAL A 70 -7.24 2.70 6.48
CA VAL A 70 -7.83 3.07 5.19
C VAL A 70 -8.99 2.12 4.90
N MET A 71 -10.22 2.61 5.07
CA MET A 71 -11.44 1.88 4.70
C MET A 71 -11.97 2.42 3.37
N ASP A 72 -12.06 1.55 2.36
CA ASP A 72 -12.70 1.87 1.07
C ASP A 72 -12.29 3.24 0.48
N SER A 73 -10.98 3.50 0.36
CA SER A 73 -10.42 4.75 -0.21
C SER A 73 -10.64 6.03 0.63
N VAL A 74 -10.91 5.92 1.94
CA VAL A 74 -10.96 7.06 2.87
C VAL A 74 -10.23 6.74 4.18
N SER A 75 -9.34 7.65 4.61
CA SER A 75 -8.61 7.59 5.88
C SER A 75 -9.52 7.89 7.07
N VAL A 76 -9.42 7.08 8.13
CA VAL A 76 -10.06 7.31 9.44
C VAL A 76 -9.04 7.95 10.38
N LYS A 77 -9.27 9.23 10.71
CA LYS A 77 -8.51 10.12 11.62
C LYS A 77 -7.37 9.48 12.43
N THR A 78 -6.15 9.95 12.17
CA THR A 78 -4.91 9.55 12.85
C THR A 78 -4.72 10.31 14.18
N THR A 79 -4.71 9.61 15.31
CA THR A 79 -4.41 10.17 16.65
C THR A 79 -3.01 10.79 16.75
N PHE A 80 -2.11 10.48 15.80
CA PHE A 80 -0.71 10.92 15.80
C PHE A 80 -0.37 11.92 14.69
N LYS A 81 -1.37 12.43 13.95
CA LYS A 81 -1.14 13.36 12.82
C LYS A 81 -0.35 14.59 13.27
N ASP A 82 -0.72 15.18 14.40
CA ASP A 82 -0.07 16.38 14.92
C ASP A 82 1.39 16.12 15.32
N ALA A 83 1.66 14.99 16.00
CA ALA A 83 3.01 14.61 16.41
C ALA A 83 3.96 14.32 15.23
N LEU A 84 3.43 13.78 14.13
CA LEU A 84 4.18 13.59 12.89
C LEU A 84 4.43 14.93 12.18
N LEU A 85 3.40 15.78 12.09
CA LEU A 85 3.48 17.12 11.49
C LEU A 85 4.47 18.03 12.22
N GLU A 86 4.56 17.97 13.55
CA GLU A 86 5.56 18.70 14.34
C GLU A 86 7.01 18.36 13.95
N LYS A 87 7.25 17.15 13.44
CA LYS A 87 8.54 16.70 12.92
C LYS A 87 8.68 16.89 11.40
N GLY A 88 7.68 17.49 10.75
CA GLY A 88 7.62 17.66 9.30
C GLY A 88 7.37 16.35 8.53
N ILE A 89 6.99 15.27 9.21
CA ILE A 89 6.67 14.00 8.56
C ILE A 89 5.28 14.13 7.92
N ILE A 90 5.20 13.80 6.64
CA ILE A 90 3.93 13.71 5.92
C ILE A 90 3.55 12.24 5.86
N PHE A 91 2.43 11.89 6.47
CA PHE A 91 1.81 10.57 6.34
C PHE A 91 0.32 10.76 6.14
N CYS A 92 -0.15 10.51 4.93
CA CYS A 92 -1.56 10.71 4.56
C CYS A 92 -1.96 9.82 3.38
N SER A 93 -3.25 9.89 3.02
CA SER A 93 -3.75 9.29 1.78
C SER A 93 -3.07 9.90 0.55
N PHE A 94 -2.94 9.12 -0.52
CA PHE A 94 -2.37 9.61 -1.78
C PHE A 94 -3.19 10.78 -2.34
N SER A 95 -4.52 10.72 -2.21
CA SER A 95 -5.44 11.79 -2.62
C SER A 95 -5.25 13.09 -1.85
N GLU A 96 -4.94 13.01 -0.55
CA GLU A 96 -4.57 14.19 0.26
C GLU A 96 -3.22 14.75 -0.19
N ALA A 97 -2.21 13.90 -0.39
CA ALA A 97 -0.89 14.35 -0.86
C ALA A 97 -0.94 15.07 -2.21
N VAL A 98 -1.78 14.63 -3.14
CA VAL A 98 -1.97 15.32 -4.43
C VAL A 98 -2.54 16.73 -4.24
N ARG A 99 -3.44 16.93 -3.27
CA ARG A 99 -4.08 18.23 -3.00
C ARG A 99 -3.17 19.16 -2.21
N GLU A 100 -2.56 18.66 -1.14
CA GLU A 100 -1.84 19.47 -0.16
C GLU A 100 -0.33 19.54 -0.45
N HIS A 101 0.23 18.56 -1.17
CA HIS A 101 1.66 18.46 -1.49
C HIS A 101 1.94 18.15 -2.99
N PRO A 102 1.30 18.85 -3.95
CA PRO A 102 1.36 18.51 -5.37
C PRO A 102 2.77 18.51 -5.95
N ASP A 103 3.64 19.42 -5.48
CA ASP A 103 5.02 19.53 -5.99
C ASP A 103 5.87 18.31 -5.62
N LEU A 104 5.74 17.81 -4.39
CA LEU A 104 6.43 16.59 -3.95
C LEU A 104 5.90 15.38 -4.71
N VAL A 105 4.58 15.23 -4.83
CA VAL A 105 4.00 14.10 -5.57
C VAL A 105 4.47 14.13 -7.03
N LYS A 106 4.42 15.29 -7.68
CA LYS A 106 4.86 15.47 -9.08
C LYS A 106 6.35 15.15 -9.27
N GLN A 107 7.19 15.45 -8.28
CA GLN A 107 8.62 15.18 -8.34
C GLN A 107 8.93 13.66 -8.33
N TYR A 108 8.16 12.87 -7.59
CA TYR A 108 8.51 11.47 -7.30
C TYR A 108 7.59 10.42 -7.93
N LEU A 109 6.33 10.75 -8.21
CA LEU A 109 5.37 9.81 -8.79
C LEU A 109 5.85 9.28 -10.14
N GLY A 110 5.96 7.96 -10.27
CA GLY A 110 6.39 7.28 -11.49
C GLY A 110 7.89 7.36 -11.77
N SER A 111 8.69 7.91 -10.84
CA SER A 111 10.15 7.99 -10.97
C SER A 111 10.85 6.64 -10.80
N VAL A 112 10.20 5.69 -10.12
CA VAL A 112 10.75 4.34 -9.88
C VAL A 112 9.94 3.29 -10.66
N VAL A 113 8.62 3.42 -10.68
CA VAL A 113 7.70 2.56 -11.43
C VAL A 113 6.89 3.42 -12.40
N SER A 114 7.42 3.61 -13.60
CA SER A 114 6.75 4.38 -14.64
C SER A 114 5.43 3.76 -15.08
N TYR A 115 4.50 4.57 -15.60
CA TYR A 115 3.29 4.09 -16.26
C TYR A 115 3.57 3.23 -17.52
N ARG A 116 4.82 3.15 -17.97
CA ARG A 116 5.27 2.27 -19.06
C ARG A 116 5.95 0.99 -18.60
N ASP A 117 6.10 0.79 -17.29
CA ASP A 117 6.94 -0.26 -16.70
C ASP A 117 6.49 -1.67 -17.14
N ASN A 118 5.20 -1.98 -16.92
CA ASN A 118 4.62 -3.25 -17.31
C ASN A 118 3.09 -3.12 -17.48
N PHE A 119 2.45 -4.19 -17.91
CA PHE A 119 1.01 -4.23 -18.18
C PHE A 119 0.17 -3.82 -16.95
N PHE A 120 0.44 -4.37 -15.77
CA PHE A 120 -0.33 -4.05 -14.56
C PHE A 120 0.03 -2.68 -13.99
N ALA A 121 1.29 -2.24 -14.15
CA ALA A 121 1.70 -0.90 -13.77
C ALA A 121 1.02 0.19 -14.64
N ALA A 122 0.87 -0.06 -15.93
CA ALA A 122 0.15 0.82 -16.84
C ALA A 122 -1.35 0.88 -16.54
N LEU A 123 -1.95 -0.26 -16.16
CA LEU A 123 -3.35 -0.32 -15.71
C LEU A 123 -3.53 0.47 -14.41
N ASN A 124 -2.76 0.15 -13.37
CA ASN A 124 -2.82 0.83 -12.08
C ASN A 124 -2.62 2.35 -12.26
N SER A 125 -1.60 2.78 -13.01
CA SER A 125 -1.33 4.21 -13.23
C SER A 125 -2.49 4.97 -13.90
N ALA A 126 -3.39 4.29 -14.60
CA ALA A 126 -4.56 4.90 -15.23
C ALA A 126 -5.79 4.95 -14.32
N VAL A 127 -5.90 4.06 -13.33
CA VAL A 127 -7.16 3.82 -12.59
C VAL A 127 -7.02 3.86 -11.07
N PHE A 128 -5.80 3.94 -10.53
CA PHE A 128 -5.60 4.02 -9.09
C PHE A 128 -6.33 5.24 -8.54
N SER A 129 -7.07 5.03 -7.46
CA SER A 129 -7.94 6.05 -6.89
C SER A 129 -7.41 6.60 -5.58
N ASP A 130 -6.63 5.79 -4.85
CA ASP A 130 -6.02 6.21 -3.60
C ASP A 130 -4.82 5.31 -3.24
N GLY A 131 -4.27 5.50 -2.05
CA GLY A 131 -3.17 4.73 -1.50
C GLY A 131 -2.49 5.53 -0.40
N SER A 132 -1.18 5.39 -0.23
CA SER A 132 -0.46 6.04 0.86
C SER A 132 0.69 6.88 0.35
N PHE A 133 0.85 8.08 0.92
CA PHE A 133 1.99 8.93 0.68
C PHE A 133 2.73 9.17 2.00
N VAL A 134 4.03 8.89 1.98
CA VAL A 134 4.93 9.09 3.11
C VAL A 134 6.12 9.93 2.64
N TYR A 135 6.38 11.04 3.31
CA TYR A 135 7.62 11.80 3.17
C TYR A 135 8.26 12.01 4.54
N ILE A 136 9.52 11.60 4.66
CA ILE A 136 10.33 11.81 5.86
C ILE A 136 11.37 12.88 5.54
N PRO A 137 11.36 14.04 6.23
CA PRO A 137 12.27 15.14 5.94
C PRO A 137 13.70 14.83 6.40
N LYS A 138 14.64 15.65 5.91
CA LYS A 138 16.06 15.49 6.17
C LYS A 138 16.39 15.45 7.66
N GLY A 139 17.23 14.50 8.07
CA GLY A 139 17.70 14.33 9.44
C GLY A 139 16.63 13.82 10.41
N VAL A 140 15.43 13.47 9.94
CA VAL A 140 14.34 13.01 10.80
C VAL A 140 14.28 11.49 10.83
N ARG A 141 14.45 10.95 12.04
CA ARG A 141 14.08 9.59 12.37
C ARG A 141 12.63 9.56 12.80
N CYS A 142 11.77 8.87 12.04
CA CYS A 142 10.38 8.67 12.41
C CYS A 142 10.30 8.07 13.83
N PRO A 143 9.57 8.70 14.77
CA PRO A 143 9.57 8.29 16.17
C PRO A 143 8.83 6.97 16.40
N MET A 144 8.17 6.45 15.37
CA MET A 144 7.26 5.33 15.43
C MET A 144 7.19 4.59 14.11
N GLU A 145 6.59 3.40 14.14
CA GLU A 145 6.23 2.69 12.92
C GLU A 145 4.96 3.29 12.32
N LEU A 146 4.99 3.52 11.01
CA LEU A 146 3.82 3.94 10.26
C LEU A 146 3.12 2.68 9.75
N SER A 147 1.82 2.57 9.99
CA SER A 147 1.05 1.40 9.57
C SER A 147 -0.17 1.83 8.77
N THR A 148 -0.35 1.20 7.61
CA THR A 148 -1.55 1.35 6.79
C THR A 148 -2.23 0.01 6.63
N TYR A 149 -3.53 -0.03 6.91
CA TYR A 149 -4.32 -1.23 6.72
C TYR A 149 -5.35 -1.03 5.62
N PHE A 150 -5.27 -1.87 4.58
CA PHE A 150 -6.23 -1.89 3.47
C PHE A 150 -7.19 -3.07 3.62
N ARG A 151 -8.50 -2.79 3.70
CA ARG A 151 -9.57 -3.81 3.70
C ARG A 151 -10.44 -3.66 2.46
N ILE A 152 -10.65 -4.76 1.73
CA ILE A 152 -11.56 -4.78 0.56
C ILE A 152 -13.00 -5.02 1.04
N ASN A 153 -13.88 -4.01 1.08
CA ASN A 153 -15.29 -4.23 1.46
C ASN A 153 -16.27 -4.25 0.28
N ALA A 154 -15.93 -3.66 -0.87
CA ALA A 154 -16.85 -3.60 -2.02
C ALA A 154 -16.82 -4.90 -2.86
N ALA A 155 -18.00 -5.33 -3.34
CA ALA A 155 -18.13 -6.43 -4.30
C ALA A 155 -17.67 -5.96 -5.68
N ASN A 156 -16.97 -6.82 -6.42
CA ASN A 156 -16.65 -6.66 -7.85
C ASN A 156 -15.79 -5.43 -8.18
N THR A 157 -15.04 -4.95 -7.19
CA THR A 157 -14.05 -3.87 -7.36
C THR A 157 -12.65 -4.43 -7.48
N GLY A 158 -11.90 -3.96 -8.47
CA GLY A 158 -10.45 -4.18 -8.48
C GLY A 158 -9.79 -3.25 -7.47
N GLN A 159 -8.76 -3.73 -6.76
CA GLN A 159 -7.99 -2.89 -5.85
C GLN A 159 -6.74 -2.39 -6.58
N PHE A 160 -6.75 -1.09 -6.87
CA PHE A 160 -5.64 -0.38 -7.50
C PHE A 160 -5.20 0.72 -6.55
N GLU A 161 -4.21 0.39 -5.73
CA GLU A 161 -3.60 1.34 -4.80
C GLU A 161 -2.18 1.68 -5.21
N ARG A 162 -1.74 2.87 -4.81
CA ARG A 162 -0.37 3.30 -5.02
C ARG A 162 0.23 3.85 -3.74
N THR A 163 1.34 3.27 -3.32
CA THR A 163 2.11 3.73 -2.17
C THR A 163 3.39 4.40 -2.66
N LEU A 164 3.63 5.63 -2.21
CA LEU A 164 4.84 6.39 -2.51
C LEU A 164 5.51 6.81 -1.20
N ILE A 165 6.71 6.30 -0.96
CA ILE A 165 7.52 6.60 0.23
C ILE A 165 8.79 7.31 -0.23
N VAL A 166 9.08 8.45 0.37
CA VAL A 166 10.29 9.23 0.12
C VAL A 166 10.98 9.48 1.46
N ALA A 167 12.21 8.99 1.57
CA ALA A 167 13.08 9.21 2.73
C ALA A 167 14.22 10.14 2.29
N ASP A 168 14.17 11.40 2.74
CA ASP A 168 15.20 12.42 2.47
C ASP A 168 16.50 12.12 3.23
N ASP A 169 17.54 12.91 3.01
CA ASP A 169 18.87 12.61 3.57
C ASP A 169 18.84 12.39 5.08
N ASP A 170 19.67 11.47 5.59
CA ASP A 170 19.82 11.21 7.03
C ASP A 170 18.49 10.84 7.75
N SER A 171 17.49 10.35 7.01
CA SER A 171 16.17 10.02 7.55
C SER A 171 15.95 8.54 7.79
N TYR A 172 14.94 8.20 8.61
CA TYR A 172 14.57 6.81 8.86
C TYR A 172 13.06 6.63 9.00
N VAL A 173 12.53 5.55 8.43
CA VAL A 173 11.15 5.10 8.66
C VAL A 173 11.01 3.58 8.64
N SER A 174 10.16 3.07 9.54
CA SER A 174 9.61 1.71 9.47
C SER A 174 8.15 1.83 9.05
N TYR A 175 7.80 1.22 7.91
CA TYR A 175 6.47 1.24 7.33
C TYR A 175 5.92 -0.18 7.22
N LEU A 176 4.70 -0.39 7.69
CA LEU A 176 3.99 -1.65 7.67
C LEU A 176 2.72 -1.52 6.81
N GLU A 177 2.61 -2.39 5.81
CA GLU A 177 1.42 -2.53 4.97
C GLU A 177 0.67 -3.81 5.37
N GLY A 178 -0.57 -3.66 5.82
CA GLY A 178 -1.49 -4.77 6.08
C GLY A 178 -2.55 -4.87 4.99
N CYS A 179 -2.79 -6.06 4.45
CA CYS A 179 -3.89 -6.31 3.51
C CYS A 179 -4.70 -7.55 3.91
N THR A 180 -6.03 -7.43 3.97
CA THR A 180 -6.93 -8.58 4.14
C THR A 180 -8.16 -8.49 3.25
N ALA A 181 -8.57 -9.60 2.64
CA ALA A 181 -9.84 -9.70 1.91
C ALA A 181 -10.86 -10.61 2.64
N PRO A 182 -12.16 -10.25 2.63
CA PRO A 182 -13.23 -11.17 2.99
C PRO A 182 -13.38 -12.28 1.93
N MET A 183 -13.97 -13.41 2.33
CA MET A 183 -14.30 -14.51 1.40
C MET A 183 -15.32 -14.03 0.35
N ARG A 184 -15.06 -14.35 -0.92
CA ARG A 184 -15.88 -13.94 -2.06
C ARG A 184 -15.91 -15.03 -3.12
N ASP A 185 -17.05 -15.19 -3.77
CA ASP A 185 -17.25 -16.18 -4.84
C ASP A 185 -16.63 -15.74 -6.19
N GLU A 186 -16.38 -14.44 -6.37
CA GLU A 186 -15.78 -13.86 -7.58
C GLU A 186 -14.29 -13.56 -7.41
N ASN A 187 -13.52 -13.71 -8.50
CA ASN A 187 -12.09 -13.43 -8.50
C ASN A 187 -11.85 -11.92 -8.41
N GLN A 188 -10.98 -11.51 -7.50
CA GLN A 188 -10.63 -10.09 -7.32
C GLN A 188 -9.21 -9.83 -7.79
N LEU A 189 -9.04 -8.78 -8.61
CA LEU A 189 -7.71 -8.33 -9.04
C LEU A 189 -7.18 -7.28 -8.05
N HIS A 190 -6.08 -7.60 -7.39
CA HIS A 190 -5.28 -6.67 -6.61
C HIS A 190 -4.01 -6.35 -7.40
N ALA A 191 -3.92 -5.13 -7.93
CA ALA A 191 -2.79 -4.66 -8.71
C ALA A 191 -2.25 -3.37 -8.11
N ALA A 192 -1.46 -3.50 -7.04
CA ALA A 192 -0.83 -2.39 -6.34
C ALA A 192 0.52 -1.99 -6.95
N ILE A 193 0.88 -0.71 -6.77
CA ILE A 193 2.23 -0.19 -7.04
C ILE A 193 2.81 0.36 -5.74
N VAL A 194 4.07 0.03 -5.47
CA VAL A 194 4.85 0.63 -4.38
C VAL A 194 6.12 1.22 -4.96
N GLU A 195 6.30 2.53 -4.76
CA GLU A 195 7.51 3.27 -5.10
C GLU A 195 8.17 3.75 -3.82
N ILE A 196 9.46 3.45 -3.67
CA ILE A 196 10.26 3.93 -2.54
C ILE A 196 11.49 4.66 -3.09
N VAL A 197 11.74 5.88 -2.62
CA VAL A 197 12.95 6.64 -2.94
C VAL A 197 13.71 6.90 -1.66
N VAL A 198 14.97 6.47 -1.62
CA VAL A 198 15.84 6.58 -0.45
C VAL A 198 17.06 7.42 -0.83
N HIS A 199 17.19 8.60 -0.22
CA HIS A 199 18.30 9.54 -0.45
C HIS A 199 19.47 9.26 0.50
N ASP A 200 20.42 10.20 0.61
CA ASP A 200 21.74 9.95 1.20
C ASP A 200 21.62 9.55 2.68
N CYS A 201 22.32 8.50 3.09
CA CYS A 201 22.33 8.00 4.48
C CYS A 201 20.93 7.71 5.08
N ALA A 202 19.90 7.59 4.24
CA ALA A 202 18.55 7.30 4.69
C ALA A 202 18.26 5.79 4.74
N GLU A 203 17.37 5.37 5.63
CA GLU A 203 16.98 3.97 5.77
C GLU A 203 15.44 3.81 5.80
N VAL A 204 14.94 2.96 4.90
CA VAL A 204 13.53 2.56 4.87
C VAL A 204 13.43 1.07 5.18
N LYS A 205 12.62 0.73 6.18
CA LYS A 205 12.15 -0.63 6.40
C LYS A 205 10.71 -0.73 5.94
N TYR A 206 10.46 -1.60 4.98
CA TYR A 206 9.14 -1.80 4.42
C TYR A 206 8.71 -3.25 4.69
N SER A 207 7.64 -3.38 5.46
CA SER A 207 7.07 -4.67 5.86
C SER A 207 5.69 -4.85 5.22
N THR A 208 5.37 -6.06 4.78
CA THR A 208 4.02 -6.41 4.31
C THR A 208 3.53 -7.66 5.01
N VAL A 209 2.31 -7.61 5.54
CA VAL A 209 1.56 -8.76 6.04
C VAL A 209 0.26 -8.87 5.25
N GLN A 210 0.15 -9.91 4.42
CA GLN A 210 -1.03 -10.15 3.59
C GLN A 210 -1.69 -11.48 3.94
N ASN A 211 -3.00 -11.45 4.12
CA ASN A 211 -3.83 -12.64 4.27
C ASN A 211 -5.07 -12.54 3.38
N TRP A 212 -4.99 -13.16 2.21
CA TRP A 212 -6.03 -13.13 1.19
C TRP A 212 -6.97 -14.34 1.26
N TYR A 213 -8.03 -14.33 0.45
CA TYR A 213 -8.88 -15.50 0.24
C TYR A 213 -8.39 -16.30 -0.99
N PRO A 214 -8.10 -17.61 -0.88
CA PRO A 214 -7.51 -18.38 -1.98
C PRO A 214 -8.53 -18.88 -2.99
N GLY A 215 -9.82 -18.61 -2.76
CA GLY A 215 -10.92 -19.23 -3.49
C GLY A 215 -11.39 -20.52 -2.82
N ASN A 216 -12.44 -21.11 -3.38
CA ASN A 216 -12.96 -22.39 -2.92
C ASN A 216 -12.19 -23.58 -3.54
N VAL A 217 -12.54 -24.80 -3.13
CA VAL A 217 -11.89 -26.05 -3.59
C VAL A 217 -12.02 -26.29 -5.10
N GLU A 218 -12.97 -25.64 -5.77
CA GLU A 218 -13.17 -25.69 -7.22
C GLU A 218 -12.36 -24.61 -7.96
N GLY A 219 -11.61 -23.77 -7.24
CA GLY A 219 -10.85 -22.66 -7.80
C GLY A 219 -11.72 -21.46 -8.21
N LYS A 220 -12.95 -21.37 -7.70
CA LYS A 220 -13.80 -20.18 -7.86
C LYS A 220 -13.52 -19.18 -6.75
N GLY A 221 -13.43 -17.92 -7.13
CA GLY A 221 -13.12 -16.83 -6.22
C GLY A 221 -11.63 -16.76 -5.89
N GLY A 222 -11.33 -15.83 -4.99
CA GLY A 222 -9.98 -15.59 -4.50
C GLY A 222 -9.24 -14.47 -5.22
N VAL A 223 -8.08 -14.12 -4.68
CA VAL A 223 -7.37 -12.88 -5.05
C VAL A 223 -6.21 -13.16 -6.00
N TYR A 224 -6.18 -12.44 -7.12
CA TYR A 224 -5.01 -12.31 -7.99
C TYR A 224 -4.17 -11.11 -7.54
N ASN A 225 -3.02 -11.40 -6.95
CA ASN A 225 -2.12 -10.43 -6.34
C ASN A 225 -0.97 -10.11 -7.31
N PHE A 226 -1.17 -9.14 -8.21
CA PHE A 226 -0.25 -8.77 -9.29
C PHE A 226 0.37 -7.40 -9.03
N VAL A 227 1.44 -7.38 -8.22
CA VAL A 227 1.96 -6.16 -7.61
C VAL A 227 3.34 -5.83 -8.14
N THR A 228 3.57 -4.53 -8.41
CA THR A 228 4.91 -4.01 -8.72
C THR A 228 5.42 -3.18 -7.55
N LYS A 229 6.37 -3.73 -6.79
CA LYS A 229 7.08 -3.00 -5.72
C LYS A 229 8.52 -2.75 -6.14
N ARG A 230 8.97 -1.50 -6.11
CA ARG A 230 10.36 -1.17 -6.40
C ARG A 230 10.82 0.02 -5.58
N GLY A 231 12.03 -0.11 -5.04
CA GLY A 231 12.72 0.98 -4.37
C GLY A 231 13.96 1.41 -5.14
N ASN A 232 14.26 2.70 -5.07
CA ASN A 232 15.48 3.30 -5.59
C ASN A 232 16.31 3.81 -4.41
N CYS A 233 17.34 3.03 -4.06
CA CYS A 233 18.41 3.43 -3.16
C CYS A 233 19.31 4.39 -3.93
N LYS A 234 18.84 5.64 -4.01
CA LYS A 234 19.39 6.67 -4.89
C LYS A 234 20.63 7.32 -4.29
N GLY A 235 20.63 7.51 -2.98
CA GLY A 235 21.69 8.21 -2.27
C GLY A 235 22.84 7.32 -1.80
N ILE A 236 23.98 7.94 -1.50
CA ILE A 236 25.13 7.25 -0.91
C ILE A 236 24.74 6.67 0.46
N ASN A 237 25.17 5.44 0.76
CA ASN A 237 24.83 4.71 1.99
C ASN A 237 23.32 4.58 2.26
N SER A 238 22.48 4.70 1.23
CA SER A 238 21.03 4.52 1.35
C SER A 238 20.69 3.06 1.58
N LYS A 239 19.65 2.77 2.37
CA LYS A 239 19.29 1.40 2.72
C LYS A 239 17.79 1.15 2.61
N LEU A 240 17.44 0.05 1.96
CA LEU A 240 16.06 -0.42 1.85
C LEU A 240 15.97 -1.90 2.24
N SER A 241 15.11 -2.20 3.22
CA SER A 241 14.79 -3.56 3.63
C SER A 241 13.35 -3.91 3.29
N TRP A 242 13.15 -4.97 2.51
CA TRP A 242 11.84 -5.56 2.27
C TRP A 242 11.61 -6.77 3.18
N THR A 243 10.51 -6.77 3.92
CA THR A 243 10.07 -7.91 4.75
C THR A 243 8.65 -8.28 4.34
N GLN A 244 8.38 -9.54 4.03
CA GLN A 244 7.08 -9.95 3.51
C GLN A 244 6.61 -11.26 4.11
N VAL A 245 5.35 -11.28 4.53
CA VAL A 245 4.60 -12.48 4.90
C VAL A 245 3.33 -12.47 4.07
N GLU A 246 3.19 -13.43 3.16
CA GLU A 246 2.08 -13.48 2.21
C GLU A 246 1.39 -14.83 2.25
N THR A 247 0.08 -14.82 2.50
CA THR A 247 -0.75 -16.03 2.51
C THR A 247 -2.08 -15.79 1.81
N GLY A 248 -2.68 -16.89 1.32
CA GLY A 248 -4.08 -16.94 0.96
C GLY A 248 -4.48 -16.34 -0.38
N SER A 249 -3.56 -15.94 -1.27
CA SER A 249 -3.96 -15.55 -2.64
C SER A 249 -4.22 -16.79 -3.51
N ALA A 250 -5.07 -16.64 -4.53
CA ALA A 250 -5.24 -17.67 -5.56
C ALA A 250 -4.00 -17.71 -6.48
N ILE A 251 -3.50 -16.53 -6.86
CA ILE A 251 -2.26 -16.37 -7.63
C ILE A 251 -1.51 -15.15 -7.09
N THR A 252 -0.23 -15.31 -6.75
CA THR A 252 0.68 -14.19 -6.49
C THR A 252 1.67 -14.05 -7.62
N TRP A 253 1.80 -12.83 -8.13
CA TRP A 253 2.85 -12.44 -9.05
C TRP A 253 3.51 -11.15 -8.57
N LYS A 254 4.66 -11.27 -7.91
CA LYS A 254 5.34 -10.16 -7.25
C LYS A 254 6.86 -10.35 -7.27
N TYR A 255 7.59 -9.29 -7.59
CA TYR A 255 9.05 -9.25 -7.52
C TYR A 255 9.50 -7.91 -6.93
N PRO A 256 9.46 -7.75 -5.58
CA PRO A 256 10.00 -6.58 -4.93
C PRO A 256 11.47 -6.42 -5.29
N SER A 257 11.87 -5.22 -5.70
CA SER A 257 13.20 -4.97 -6.25
C SER A 257 13.83 -3.73 -5.64
N CYS A 258 15.16 -3.71 -5.51
CA CYS A 258 15.96 -2.53 -5.16
C CYS A 258 16.83 -2.13 -6.35
N LEU A 259 16.82 -0.85 -6.70
CA LEU A 259 17.85 -0.24 -7.54
C LEU A 259 18.91 0.34 -6.61
N LEU A 260 20.11 -0.23 -6.63
CA LEU A 260 21.26 0.18 -5.82
C LEU A 260 22.09 1.19 -6.65
N ALA A 261 21.66 2.45 -6.65
CA ALA A 261 22.21 3.49 -7.52
C ALA A 261 23.27 4.37 -6.83
N GLY A 262 23.17 4.55 -5.52
CA GLY A 262 24.16 5.26 -4.73
C GLY A 262 25.31 4.35 -4.28
N ASP A 263 26.49 4.93 -4.07
CA ASP A 263 27.64 4.18 -3.56
C ASP A 263 27.32 3.60 -2.16
N ASN A 264 27.70 2.34 -1.93
CA ASN A 264 27.48 1.60 -0.67
C ASN A 264 26.01 1.42 -0.26
N SER A 265 25.07 1.47 -1.21
CA SER A 265 23.66 1.13 -0.96
C SER A 265 23.38 -0.37 -0.93
#